data_AF-A0A1H3IWG5-F1
#
_entry.id   AF-A0A1H3IWG5-F1
#
_cell.length_a   1.000
_cell.length_b   1.000
_cell.length_c   1.000
_cell.angle_alpha   90.00
_cell.angle_beta   90.00
_cell.angle_gamma   90.00
#
_symmetry.space_group_name_H-M   'P 1'
#
loop_
_entity.id
_entity.type
_entity.pdbx_description
1 polymer ?
#
loop_
_entity_poly.entity_id
_entity_poly.type
_entity_poly.pdbx_seq_one_letter_code
_entity_poly.pdbx_strand_id
1 'polypeptide(L)'
;MVSLTLLSTVLMGLLVIATFVAVGRFGRTPELVTGDGDGDRYDRVVARLRSIASSPTVWAITFVVFAAGLGLLTVLAVGNFGLPEGLPGTLLNVVYGLVGLLIAGFVFFGAYAATREHGLGNAQGVAAGSIALGMVLMLVIAIQLVVGFAG
;
A
#
# COMPACT_ATOMS: atom_id res chain seq x y z
N MET A 1 18.13 1.57 -29.51
CA MET A 1 16.90 0.89 -29.06
C MET A 1 16.76 0.90 -27.54
N VAL A 2 17.82 0.58 -26.77
CA VAL A 2 17.82 0.59 -25.29
C VAL A 2 17.51 1.96 -24.66
N SER A 3 17.94 3.07 -25.25
CA SER A 3 17.64 4.41 -24.73
C SER A 3 16.16 4.80 -24.84
N LEU A 4 15.44 4.25 -25.83
CA LEU A 4 14.02 4.53 -26.05
C LEU A 4 13.15 3.74 -25.08
N THR A 5 13.54 2.49 -24.76
CA THR A 5 12.88 1.70 -23.72
C THR A 5 13.12 2.28 -22.34
N LEU A 6 14.35 2.67 -22.00
CA LEU A 6 14.64 3.35 -20.72
C LEU A 6 13.88 4.67 -20.58
N LEU A 7 13.87 5.50 -21.63
CA LEU A 7 13.12 6.75 -21.64
C LEU A 7 11.61 6.51 -21.49
N SER A 8 11.07 5.50 -22.17
CA SER A 8 9.67 5.11 -22.06
C SER A 8 9.33 4.59 -20.66
N THR A 9 10.16 3.75 -20.06
CA THR A 9 9.96 3.26 -18.68
C THR A 9 10.00 4.39 -17.66
N VAL A 10 10.93 5.32 -17.81
CA VAL A 10 11.04 6.50 -16.94
C VAL A 10 9.82 7.42 -17.11
N LEU A 11 9.41 7.70 -18.35
CA LEU A 11 8.21 8.49 -18.64
C LEU A 11 6.94 7.84 -18.09
N MET A 12 6.79 6.53 -18.27
CA MET A 12 5.64 5.77 -17.77
C MET A 12 5.60 5.81 -16.23
N GLY A 13 6.75 5.64 -15.58
CA GLY A 13 6.88 5.76 -14.12
C GLY A 13 6.55 7.16 -13.62
N LEU A 14 7.04 8.20 -14.29
CA LEU A 14 6.70 9.60 -13.98
C LEU A 14 5.21 9.89 -14.15
N LEU A 15 4.59 9.32 -15.18
CA LEU A 15 3.17 9.50 -15.45
C LEU A 15 2.33 8.82 -14.37
N VAL A 16 2.69 7.60 -13.95
CA VAL A 16 2.03 6.92 -12.82
C VAL A 16 2.15 7.73 -11.53
N ILE A 17 3.34 8.26 -11.22
CA ILE A 17 3.55 9.11 -10.04
C ILE A 17 2.70 10.39 -10.15
N ALA A 18 2.67 11.04 -11.31
CA ALA A 18 1.89 12.25 -11.53
C ALA A 18 0.38 12.01 -11.39
N THR A 19 -0.14 10.91 -11.96
CA THR A 19 -1.55 10.52 -11.83
C THR A 19 -1.89 10.19 -10.39
N PHE A 20 -1.03 9.47 -9.68
CA PHE A 20 -1.24 9.13 -8.27
C PHE A 20 -1.29 10.38 -7.39
N VAL A 21 -0.38 11.33 -7.61
CA VAL A 21 -0.39 12.64 -6.93
C VAL A 21 -1.63 13.46 -7.29
N ALA A 22 -2.07 13.43 -8.55
CA ALA A 22 -3.27 14.14 -8.99
C ALA A 22 -4.53 13.57 -8.32
N VAL A 23 -4.70 12.25 -8.30
CA VAL A 23 -5.83 11.57 -7.64
C VAL A 23 -5.81 11.82 -6.13
N GLY A 24 -4.62 11.77 -5.50
CA GLY A 24 -4.45 12.05 -4.07
C GLY A 24 -4.82 13.49 -3.67
N ARG A 25 -4.85 14.45 -4.61
CA ARG A 25 -5.33 15.82 -4.34
C ARG A 25 -6.86 15.96 -4.42
N PHE A 26 -7.55 15.07 -5.14
CA PHE A 26 -9.00 15.15 -5.34
C PHE A 26 -9.83 14.43 -4.26
N GLY A 27 -9.22 13.56 -3.44
CA GLY A 27 -9.89 12.85 -2.34
C GLY A 27 -10.18 13.69 -1.09
N ARG A 28 -10.54 14.97 -1.24
CA ARG A 28 -10.90 15.83 -0.10
C ARG A 28 -12.35 15.63 0.31
N THR A 29 -12.52 15.03 1.48
CA THR A 29 -13.52 15.43 2.49
C THR A 29 -13.04 14.77 3.78
N PRO A 30 -12.95 15.46 4.93
CA PRO A 30 -14.17 15.85 5.65
C PRO A 30 -14.02 17.05 6.64
N GLU A 31 -15.14 17.58 7.15
CA GLU A 31 -15.12 18.16 8.50
C GLU A 31 -16.50 18.04 9.18
N LEU A 32 -16.60 17.16 10.19
CA LEU A 32 -17.55 17.29 11.28
C LEU A 32 -16.74 17.29 12.58
N VAL A 33 -16.68 18.48 13.16
CA VAL A 33 -16.04 18.75 14.45
C VAL A 33 -16.94 18.22 15.57
N THR A 34 -16.43 17.32 16.40
CA THR A 34 -17.01 16.95 17.70
C THR A 34 -15.87 16.32 18.51
N GLY A 35 -15.60 16.64 19.77
CA GLY A 35 -16.03 17.71 20.67
C GLY A 35 -14.95 17.80 21.76
N ASP A 36 -14.94 18.91 22.48
CA ASP A 36 -13.98 19.29 23.51
C ASP A 36 -14.02 18.32 24.71
N GLY A 37 -12.87 17.87 25.19
CA GLY A 37 -12.76 16.91 26.28
C GLY A 37 -11.32 16.81 26.80
N ASP A 38 -11.14 17.22 28.05
CA ASP A 38 -9.90 17.20 28.83
C ASP A 38 -9.21 15.82 28.77
N GLY A 39 -8.14 15.72 27.97
CA GLY A 39 -7.63 14.44 27.45
C GLY A 39 -6.23 14.08 27.92
N ASP A 40 -6.10 12.85 28.38
CA ASP A 40 -4.93 12.22 28.98
C ASP A 40 -3.70 12.21 28.02
N ARG A 41 -2.51 11.82 28.49
CA ARG A 41 -1.30 11.72 27.63
C ARG A 41 -1.55 10.91 26.34
N TYR A 42 -2.46 9.93 26.41
CA TYR A 42 -2.90 9.12 25.28
C TYR A 42 -3.64 9.96 24.22
N ASP A 43 -4.59 10.81 24.60
CA ASP A 43 -5.37 11.63 23.65
C ASP A 43 -4.48 12.64 22.93
N ARG A 44 -3.47 13.19 23.61
CA ARG A 44 -2.48 14.07 22.98
C ARG A 44 -1.62 13.33 21.95
N VAL A 45 -1.23 12.09 22.22
CA VAL A 45 -0.48 11.25 21.28
C VAL A 45 -1.37 10.89 20.09
N VAL A 46 -2.61 10.47 20.31
CA VAL A 46 -3.59 10.14 19.27
C VAL A 46 -3.91 11.37 18.41
N ALA A 47 -4.11 12.54 19.01
CA ALA A 47 -4.36 13.79 18.27
C ALA A 47 -3.16 14.17 17.39
N ARG A 48 -1.94 14.02 17.89
CA ARG A 48 -0.72 14.30 17.13
C ARG A 48 -0.54 13.30 15.98
N LEU A 49 -0.72 12.00 16.23
CA LEU A 49 -0.73 10.96 15.19
C LEU A 49 -1.81 11.23 14.14
N ARG A 50 -3.02 11.62 14.56
CA ARG A 50 -4.11 11.98 13.67
C ARG A 50 -3.77 13.17 12.79
N SER A 51 -3.15 14.23 13.35
CA SER A 51 -2.73 15.40 12.58
C SER A 51 -1.65 15.09 11.53
N ILE A 52 -0.77 14.14 11.83
CA ILE A 52 0.28 13.69 10.90
C ILE A 52 -0.36 12.83 9.81
N ALA A 53 -1.20 11.87 10.21
CA ALA A 53 -1.89 10.95 9.29
C ALA A 53 -2.93 11.65 8.40
N SER A 54 -3.49 12.78 8.83
CA SER A 54 -4.43 13.58 8.02
C SER A 54 -3.74 14.50 7.02
N SER A 55 -2.40 14.62 7.05
CA SER A 55 -1.65 15.47 6.11
C SER A 55 -1.43 14.74 4.78
N PRO A 56 -2.00 15.23 3.65
CA PRO A 56 -1.80 14.59 2.34
C PRO A 56 -0.33 14.56 1.90
N THR A 57 0.46 15.54 2.34
CA THR A 57 1.90 15.60 2.06
C THR A 57 2.65 14.44 2.70
N VAL A 58 2.27 14.03 3.91
CA VAL A 58 2.89 12.89 4.60
C VAL A 58 2.63 11.60 3.83
N TRP A 59 1.40 11.40 3.35
CA TRP A 59 1.06 10.24 2.51
C TRP A 59 1.81 10.24 1.18
N ALA A 60 1.93 11.38 0.51
CA ALA A 60 2.68 11.50 -0.74
C ALA A 60 4.17 11.17 -0.53
N ILE A 61 4.81 11.72 0.51
CA ILE A 61 6.22 11.43 0.83
C ILE A 61 6.39 9.95 1.17
N THR A 62 5.50 9.40 2.02
CA THR A 62 5.54 8.00 2.41
C THR A 62 5.43 7.08 1.21
N PHE A 63 4.50 7.36 0.29
CA PHE A 63 4.36 6.61 -0.95
C PHE A 63 5.64 6.65 -1.80
N VAL A 64 6.21 7.84 -2.01
CA VAL A 64 7.44 8.00 -2.81
C VAL A 64 8.61 7.24 -2.18
N VAL A 65 8.80 7.37 -0.87
CA VAL A 65 9.87 6.66 -0.14
C VAL A 65 9.66 5.15 -0.23
N PHE A 66 8.42 4.67 -0.07
CA PHE A 66 8.12 3.25 -0.12
C PHE A 66 8.29 2.68 -1.52
N ALA A 67 7.82 3.39 -2.55
CA ALA A 67 7.97 3.00 -3.94
C ALA A 67 9.45 2.97 -4.37
N ALA A 68 10.21 4.01 -4.02
CA ALA A 68 11.65 4.05 -4.28
C ALA A 68 12.39 2.94 -3.53
N GLY A 69 12.03 2.67 -2.26
CA GLY A 69 12.59 1.59 -1.46
C GLY A 69 12.35 0.21 -2.06
N LEU A 70 11.11 -0.10 -2.45
CA LEU A 70 10.79 -1.36 -3.13
C LEU A 70 11.52 -1.48 -4.47
N GLY A 71 11.58 -0.40 -5.25
CA GLY A 71 12.32 -0.36 -6.51
C GLY A 71 13.81 -0.65 -6.30
N LEU A 72 14.44 -0.01 -5.31
CA LEU A 72 15.84 -0.23 -4.97
C LEU A 72 16.09 -1.68 -4.51
N LEU A 73 15.23 -2.23 -3.64
CA LEU A 73 15.33 -3.62 -3.20
C LEU A 73 15.23 -4.59 -4.38
N THR A 74 14.31 -4.33 -5.31
CA THR A 74 14.15 -5.15 -6.52
C THR A 74 15.38 -5.07 -7.42
N VAL A 75 15.92 -3.87 -7.65
CA VAL A 75 17.15 -3.67 -8.43
C VAL A 75 18.33 -4.38 -7.77
N LEU A 76 18.50 -4.27 -6.45
CA LEU A 76 19.54 -4.97 -5.70
C LEU A 76 19.39 -6.49 -5.82
N ALA A 77 18.16 -7.00 -5.81
CA ALA A 77 17.89 -8.43 -5.85
C ALA A 77 18.07 -9.04 -7.25
N VAL A 78 17.79 -8.31 -8.32
CA VAL A 78 17.96 -8.80 -9.71
C VAL A 78 19.33 -8.41 -10.28
N GLY A 79 19.95 -7.35 -9.75
CA GLY A 79 21.22 -6.84 -10.22
C GLY A 79 22.40 -7.72 -9.82
N ASN A 80 23.33 -7.90 -10.75
CA ASN A 80 24.57 -8.67 -10.51
C ASN A 80 25.60 -7.83 -9.75
N PHE A 81 25.29 -7.45 -8.51
CA PHE A 81 26.15 -6.61 -7.66
C PHE A 81 27.17 -7.40 -6.83
N GLY A 82 27.41 -8.67 -7.13
CA GLY A 82 28.32 -9.52 -6.34
C GLY A 82 27.84 -9.79 -4.92
N LEU A 83 26.52 -9.84 -4.72
CA LEU A 83 25.92 -10.15 -3.42
C LEU A 83 26.19 -11.61 -3.04
N PRO A 84 26.31 -11.91 -1.72
CA PRO A 84 26.42 -13.27 -1.23
C PRO A 84 25.34 -14.19 -1.78
N GLU A 85 25.70 -15.46 -2.04
CA GLU A 85 24.77 -16.48 -2.52
C GLU A 85 23.58 -16.61 -1.54
N GLY A 86 22.35 -16.50 -2.06
CA GLY A 86 21.11 -16.58 -1.28
C GLY A 86 20.48 -15.23 -0.90
N LEU A 87 21.26 -14.15 -0.78
CA LEU A 87 20.75 -12.81 -0.45
C LEU A 87 19.75 -12.25 -1.50
N PRO A 88 20.01 -12.40 -2.82
CA PRO A 88 19.07 -12.01 -3.87
C PRO A 88 17.69 -12.65 -3.74
N GLY A 89 17.63 -13.96 -3.47
CA GLY A 89 16.38 -14.68 -3.30
C GLY A 89 15.59 -14.22 -2.07
N THR A 90 16.28 -13.99 -0.95
CA THR A 90 15.65 -13.44 0.25
C THR A 90 15.10 -12.03 0.01
N LEU A 91 15.85 -11.15 -0.67
CA LEU A 91 15.40 -9.80 -1.01
C LEU A 91 14.13 -9.83 -1.87
N LEU A 92 14.07 -10.69 -2.88
CA LEU A 92 12.87 -10.86 -3.70
C LEU A 92 11.68 -11.35 -2.87
N ASN A 93 11.87 -12.32 -1.98
CA ASN A 93 10.81 -12.81 -1.11
C ASN A 93 10.29 -11.71 -0.17
N VAL A 94 11.17 -10.85 0.34
CA VAL A 94 10.77 -9.69 1.16
C VAL A 94 9.96 -8.71 0.33
N VAL A 95 10.38 -8.40 -0.89
CA VAL A 95 9.64 -7.51 -1.81
C VAL A 95 8.25 -8.09 -2.11
N TYR A 96 8.16 -9.38 -2.46
CA TYR A 96 6.88 -10.04 -2.72
C TYR A 96 5.98 -10.04 -1.48
N GLY A 97 6.54 -10.30 -0.29
CA GLY A 97 5.81 -10.23 0.96
C GLY A 97 5.25 -8.84 1.24
N LEU A 98 6.06 -7.79 1.06
CA LEU A 98 5.63 -6.40 1.25
C LEU A 98 4.53 -5.99 0.26
N VAL A 99 4.70 -6.32 -1.03
CA VAL A 99 3.69 -6.04 -2.05
C VAL A 99 2.39 -6.79 -1.76
N GLY A 100 2.47 -8.07 -1.39
CA GLY A 100 1.31 -8.87 -1.00
C GLY A 100 0.59 -8.29 0.22
N LEU A 101 1.34 -7.84 1.24
CA LEU A 101 0.79 -7.16 2.42
C LEU A 101 0.07 -5.85 2.04
N LEU A 102 0.66 -5.06 1.14
CA LEU A 102 0.06 -3.82 0.64
C LEU A 102 -1.27 -4.08 -0.07
N ILE A 103 -1.32 -5.08 -0.94
CA ILE A 103 -2.54 -5.46 -1.66
C ILE A 103 -3.60 -5.93 -0.65
N ALA A 104 -3.24 -6.82 0.28
CA ALA A 104 -4.17 -7.33 1.29
C ALA A 104 -4.70 -6.20 2.18
N GLY A 105 -3.82 -5.31 2.64
CA GLY A 105 -4.17 -4.13 3.42
C GLY A 105 -5.10 -3.21 2.64
N PHE A 106 -4.75 -2.87 1.40
CA PHE A 106 -5.57 -2.02 0.53
C PHE A 106 -6.98 -2.58 0.34
N VAL A 107 -7.12 -3.88 0.06
CA VAL A 107 -8.42 -4.52 -0.11
C VAL A 107 -9.21 -4.52 1.20
N PHE A 108 -8.57 -4.85 2.33
CA PHE A 108 -9.21 -4.82 3.65
C PHE A 108 -9.70 -3.42 4.00
N PHE A 109 -8.83 -2.41 3.91
CA PHE A 109 -9.16 -1.02 4.24
C PHE A 109 -10.17 -0.44 3.27
N GLY A 110 -10.12 -0.80 1.99
CA GLY A 110 -11.11 -0.41 0.99
C GLY A 110 -12.50 -0.96 1.31
N ALA A 111 -12.60 -2.25 1.65
CA ALA A 111 -13.87 -2.86 2.05
C ALA A 111 -14.40 -2.27 3.38
N TYR A 112 -13.50 -2.01 4.33
CA TYR A 112 -13.84 -1.35 5.59
C TYR A 112 -14.33 0.10 5.38
N ALA A 113 -13.67 0.88 4.52
CA ALA A 113 -14.08 2.25 4.22
C ALA A 113 -15.43 2.27 3.49
N ALA A 114 -15.60 1.42 2.47
CA ALA A 114 -16.84 1.34 1.68
C ALA A 114 -18.06 0.99 2.56
N THR A 115 -17.90 0.09 3.53
CA THR A 115 -18.97 -0.23 4.48
C THR A 115 -19.27 0.93 5.43
N ARG A 116 -18.25 1.69 5.86
CA ARG A 116 -18.45 2.88 6.68
C ARG A 116 -19.14 4.03 5.95
N GLU A 117 -18.85 4.23 4.67
CA GLU A 117 -19.51 5.24 3.84
C GLU A 117 -21.02 4.99 3.72
N HIS A 118 -21.45 3.73 3.86
CA HIS A 118 -22.86 3.33 3.87
C HIS A 118 -23.50 3.37 5.27
N GLY A 119 -22.84 3.95 6.28
CA GLY A 119 -23.40 4.14 7.62
C GLY A 119 -23.43 2.88 8.50
N LEU A 120 -22.75 1.80 8.10
CA LEU A 120 -22.66 0.56 8.86
C LEU A 120 -21.64 0.68 10.00
N GLY A 121 -21.88 -0.06 11.09
CA GLY A 121 -21.06 -0.01 12.30
C GLY A 121 -19.66 -0.60 12.14
N ASN A 122 -18.77 -0.30 13.10
CA ASN A 122 -17.37 -0.77 13.06
C ASN A 122 -17.23 -2.29 12.92
N ALA A 123 -18.12 -3.05 13.57
CA ALA A 123 -18.13 -4.51 13.51
C ALA A 123 -18.43 -5.04 12.09
N GLN A 124 -19.37 -4.40 11.38
CA GLN A 124 -19.74 -4.79 10.02
C GLN A 124 -18.62 -4.48 9.02
N GLY A 125 -17.91 -3.37 9.21
CA GLY A 125 -16.76 -3.05 8.37
C GLY A 125 -15.59 -4.01 8.55
N VAL A 126 -15.29 -4.42 9.79
CA VAL A 126 -14.28 -5.45 10.04
C VAL A 126 -14.70 -6.79 9.43
N ALA A 127 -15.97 -7.17 9.54
CA ALA A 127 -16.49 -8.38 8.91
C ALA A 127 -16.31 -8.34 7.38
N ALA A 128 -16.73 -7.26 6.72
CA ALA A 128 -16.56 -7.11 5.28
C ALA A 128 -15.09 -7.12 4.85
N GLY A 129 -14.22 -6.43 5.60
CA GLY A 129 -12.78 -6.45 5.37
C GLY A 129 -12.19 -7.86 5.49
N SER A 130 -12.59 -8.62 6.51
CA SER A 130 -12.12 -9.99 6.71
C SER A 130 -12.56 -10.94 5.59
N ILE A 131 -13.79 -10.79 5.09
CA ILE A 131 -14.29 -11.55 3.94
C ILE A 131 -13.49 -11.19 2.69
N ALA A 132 -13.27 -9.90 2.43
CA ALA A 132 -12.49 -9.43 1.29
C ALA A 132 -11.04 -9.95 1.34
N LEU A 133 -10.42 -9.95 2.53
CA LEU A 133 -9.09 -10.51 2.74
C LEU A 133 -9.07 -12.04 2.55
N GLY A 134 -10.11 -12.74 2.99
CA GLY A 134 -10.31 -14.16 2.70
C GLY A 134 -10.39 -14.46 1.20
N MET A 135 -11.09 -13.61 0.44
CA MET A 135 -11.17 -13.73 -1.03
C MET A 135 -9.81 -13.51 -1.70
N VAL A 136 -9.00 -12.56 -1.22
CA VAL A 136 -7.63 -12.35 -1.71
C VAL A 136 -6.76 -13.58 -1.45
N LEU A 137 -6.82 -14.15 -0.25
CA LEU A 137 -6.09 -15.38 0.07
C LEU A 137 -6.54 -16.55 -0.79
N MET A 138 -7.85 -16.70 -0.98
CA MET A 138 -8.42 -17.74 -1.84
C MET A 138 -7.92 -17.58 -3.29
N LEU A 139 -7.85 -16.36 -3.81
CA LEU A 139 -7.29 -16.07 -5.13
C LEU A 139 -5.80 -16.44 -5.22
N VAL A 140 -5.00 -16.07 -4.21
CA VAL A 140 -3.58 -16.42 -4.16
C VAL A 140 -3.39 -17.95 -4.17
N ILE A 141 -4.15 -18.67 -3.35
CA ILE A 141 -4.11 -20.13 -3.31
C ILE A 141 -4.53 -20.72 -4.67
N ALA A 142 -5.59 -20.21 -5.28
CA ALA A 142 -6.04 -20.66 -6.60
C ALA A 142 -4.96 -20.47 -7.68
N ILE A 143 -4.29 -19.31 -7.69
CA ILE A 143 -3.18 -19.04 -8.61
C ILE A 143 -2.02 -20.01 -8.33
N GLN A 144 -1.65 -20.22 -7.06
CA GLN A 144 -0.59 -21.17 -6.70
C GLN A 144 -0.92 -22.59 -7.13
N LEU A 145 -2.18 -23.02 -7.03
CA LEU A 145 -2.60 -24.34 -7.49
C LEU A 145 -2.49 -24.47 -9.01
N VAL A 146 -2.88 -23.45 -9.77
CA VAL A 146 -2.77 -23.46 -11.24
C VAL A 146 -1.31 -23.44 -11.68
N VAL A 147 -0.50 -22.55 -11.12
CA VAL A 147 0.93 -22.43 -11.46
C VAL A 147 1.71 -23.65 -10.99
N GLY A 148 1.41 -24.17 -9.79
CA GLY A 148 2.04 -25.38 -9.25
C GLY A 148 1.60 -26.67 -9.93
N PHE A 149 0.46 -26.68 -10.62
CA PHE A 149 0.02 -27.79 -11.48
C PHE A 149 0.61 -27.71 -12.89
N ALA A 150 0.89 -26.50 -13.40
CA ALA A 150 1.41 -26.25 -14.74
C ALA A 150 2.96 -26.17 -14.81
N GLY A 151 3.65 -26.19 -13.66
CA GLY A 151 5.10 -26.05 -13.52
C GLY A 151 5.81 -27.36 -13.23
#